data_AF-A0A940U6H8-F1
#
_entry.id   AF-A0A940U6H8-F1
#
_cell.length_a   1.000
_cell.length_b   1.000
_cell.length_c   1.000
_cell.angle_alpha   90.00
_cell.angle_beta   90.00
_cell.angle_gamma   90.00
#
_symmetry.space_group_name_H-M   'P 1'
#
loop_
_entity.id
_entity.type
_entity.pdbx_description
1 polymer ?
#
loop_
_entity_poly.entity_id
_entity_poly.type
_entity_poly.pdbx_seq_one_letter_code
_entity_poly.pdbx_strand_id
1 'polypeptide(L)'
;MAGIVSYGAYIPRYRLKRMTIFQSMGWINPTTIMLAQGEKAVANQDEDSLTIATAAALDCLGNLDRSAIKGAFLASTTMPYLERQNAGIMAAALNLREDLRSADFSGALKSGTSALLSALEAVGSKSLDQVLVSAADCRLGRMGSPQEMIFGDGGAAFVIGSQNVIAEFKGSYSLTADFVDHLRGSKSSFDRQWEDRWIRDSGFGKFIPRAISGLLKQSRLQITDFSKVIFQCHYDAERKSLAKALMIDPAKIQEPLHGTVGETGTAHSLLMFVKALEEAKPGDRILLVSFGSGCDALNFEVTDQIARLPRRTGVQGYLANKADLPSYPKYCVFRGMLPVDIGLRGEADLVTRWSLVWRKNKAILGLVGSRCQKCGTPQYPPQRICANPACGAVDAMEDYIFADKKGKILSYTGDMLAASYDPPELYGYVEMEGGGRFMFNFTDCTLQDLKVGAPVTFTFRKKYYDAQRDIHGYFWKAVPQKEVA
;
A
#
# COMPACT_ATOMS: atom_id res chain seq x y z
N MET A 1 25.09 -2.31 11.63
CA MET A 1 24.81 -1.78 10.28
C MET A 1 23.30 -1.71 10.16
N ALA A 2 22.70 -0.58 9.78
CA ALA A 2 21.25 -0.46 9.59
C ALA A 2 20.93 -0.49 8.09
N GLY A 3 19.79 -1.07 7.72
CA GLY A 3 19.36 -1.10 6.33
C GLY A 3 18.06 -1.85 6.13
N ILE A 4 17.72 -2.10 4.87
CA ILE A 4 16.53 -2.84 4.48
C ILE A 4 16.78 -4.33 4.74
N VAL A 5 15.85 -5.01 5.42
CA VAL A 5 15.85 -6.46 5.66
C VAL A 5 14.86 -7.16 4.75
N SER A 6 13.73 -6.52 4.45
CA SER A 6 12.72 -7.03 3.53
C SER A 6 11.98 -5.87 2.89
N TYR A 7 11.38 -6.12 1.74
CA TYR A 7 10.54 -5.18 1.01
C TYR A 7 9.24 -5.86 0.58
N GLY A 8 8.22 -5.06 0.29
CA GLY A 8 6.97 -5.49 -0.32
C GLY A 8 6.28 -4.34 -1.03
N ALA A 9 5.38 -4.67 -1.94
CA ALA A 9 4.60 -3.69 -2.68
C ALA A 9 3.13 -4.09 -2.67
N TYR A 10 2.27 -3.14 -3.04
CA TYR A 10 0.91 -3.43 -3.42
C TYR A 10 0.46 -2.44 -4.48
N ILE A 11 -0.10 -2.97 -5.58
CA ILE A 11 -0.79 -2.16 -6.59
C ILE A 11 -2.21 -2.72 -6.67
N PRO A 12 -3.26 -1.90 -6.50
CA PRO A 12 -4.65 -2.33 -6.63
C PRO A 12 -4.87 -3.15 -7.89
N ARG A 13 -5.84 -4.06 -7.90
CA ARG A 13 -6.07 -4.92 -9.07
C ARG A 13 -6.60 -4.14 -10.28
N TYR A 14 -7.45 -3.14 -10.06
CA TYR A 14 -8.11 -2.44 -11.16
C TYR A 14 -7.18 -1.48 -11.91
N ARG A 15 -7.35 -1.43 -13.23
CA ARG A 15 -6.70 -0.47 -14.14
C ARG A 15 -7.76 0.31 -14.89
N LEU A 16 -7.67 1.63 -14.80
CA LEU A 16 -8.49 2.53 -15.60
C LEU A 16 -7.63 3.06 -16.76
N LYS A 17 -8.07 2.78 -17.99
CA LYS A 17 -7.43 3.33 -19.19
C LYS A 17 -7.61 4.84 -19.18
N ARG A 18 -6.54 5.60 -19.37
CA ARG A 18 -6.61 7.06 -19.36
C ARG A 18 -7.47 7.59 -20.51
N MET A 19 -7.48 6.88 -21.64
CA MET A 19 -8.39 7.18 -22.75
C MET A 19 -9.88 7.14 -22.35
N THR A 20 -10.29 6.25 -21.44
CA THR A 20 -11.67 6.18 -20.94
C THR A 20 -12.05 7.43 -20.15
N ILE A 21 -11.12 7.98 -19.37
CA ILE A 21 -11.30 9.27 -18.67
C ILE A 21 -11.39 10.40 -19.69
N PHE A 22 -10.47 10.45 -20.65
CA PHE A 22 -10.46 11.48 -21.70
C PHE A 22 -11.76 11.48 -22.52
N GLN A 23 -12.29 10.31 -22.89
CA GLN A 23 -13.55 10.22 -23.61
C GLN A 23 -14.73 10.78 -22.81
N SER A 24 -14.67 10.71 -21.47
CA SER A 24 -15.73 11.20 -20.58
C SER A 24 -15.59 12.70 -20.26
N MET A 25 -14.35 13.17 -20.07
CA MET A 25 -14.07 14.51 -19.54
C MET A 25 -13.32 15.43 -20.51
N GLY A 26 -12.83 14.93 -21.64
CA GLY A 26 -11.98 15.69 -22.57
C GLY A 26 -12.64 16.93 -23.16
N TRP A 27 -13.98 17.00 -23.14
CA TRP A 27 -14.73 18.19 -23.57
C TRP A 27 -14.45 19.42 -22.69
N ILE A 28 -14.13 19.25 -21.40
CA ILE A 28 -13.82 20.37 -20.49
C ILE A 28 -12.36 20.81 -20.60
N ASN A 29 -11.46 19.88 -20.91
CA ASN A 29 -10.03 20.15 -21.08
C ASN A 29 -9.43 19.25 -22.18
N PRO A 30 -9.55 19.66 -23.46
CA PRO A 30 -9.08 18.86 -24.59
C PRO A 30 -7.57 18.56 -24.57
N THR A 31 -6.77 19.39 -23.88
CA THR A 31 -5.30 19.20 -23.80
C THR A 31 -4.91 17.93 -23.05
N THR A 32 -5.80 17.39 -22.21
CA THR A 32 -5.58 16.12 -21.50
C THR A 32 -5.46 14.91 -22.42
N ILE A 33 -5.76 15.04 -23.72
CA ILE A 33 -5.47 13.99 -24.71
C ILE A 33 -3.99 13.59 -24.70
N MET A 34 -3.08 14.53 -24.42
CA MET A 34 -1.64 14.26 -24.32
C MET A 34 -1.28 13.32 -23.15
N LEU A 35 -2.19 13.16 -22.19
CA LEU A 35 -2.06 12.26 -21.05
C LEU A 35 -2.89 10.98 -21.22
N ALA A 36 -3.63 10.82 -22.32
CA ALA A 36 -4.59 9.72 -22.50
C ALA A 36 -3.94 8.37 -22.82
N GLN A 37 -2.63 8.33 -23.03
CA GLN A 37 -1.89 7.09 -23.27
C GLN A 37 -1.68 6.30 -21.96
N GLY A 38 -1.87 4.99 -22.05
CA GLY A 38 -1.64 4.05 -20.95
C GLY A 38 -2.82 3.92 -19.99
N GLU A 39 -2.52 3.46 -18.79
CA GLU A 39 -3.48 3.14 -17.73
C GLU A 39 -2.97 3.64 -16.37
N LYS A 40 -3.88 3.77 -15.42
CA LYS A 40 -3.57 4.02 -14.01
C LYS A 40 -4.18 2.94 -13.13
N ALA A 41 -3.45 2.56 -12.08
CA ALA A 41 -3.98 1.71 -11.02
C ALA A 41 -4.98 2.50 -10.20
N VAL A 42 -6.14 1.88 -9.94
CA VAL A 42 -7.21 2.50 -9.18
C VAL A 42 -7.67 1.58 -8.06
N ALA A 43 -7.77 2.12 -6.84
CA ALA A 43 -8.27 1.41 -5.69
C ALA A 43 -9.72 0.95 -5.92
N ASN A 44 -10.03 -0.27 -5.51
CA ASN A 44 -11.39 -0.81 -5.47
C ASN A 44 -12.24 -0.06 -4.44
N GLN A 45 -13.56 -0.22 -4.48
CA GLN A 45 -14.52 0.43 -3.57
C GLN A 45 -14.25 0.15 -2.09
N ASP A 46 -13.65 -1.01 -1.79
CA ASP A 46 -13.28 -1.48 -0.46
C ASP A 46 -11.80 -1.25 -0.11
N GLU A 47 -11.11 -0.42 -0.90
CA GLU A 47 -9.71 -0.04 -0.68
C GLU A 47 -9.58 1.46 -0.35
N ASP A 48 -8.59 1.76 0.48
CA ASP A 48 -8.07 3.08 0.82
C ASP A 48 -6.56 2.99 1.09
N SER A 49 -5.92 4.13 1.39
CA SER A 49 -4.47 4.19 1.64
C SER A 49 -4.03 3.25 2.78
N LEU A 50 -4.83 3.09 3.83
CA LEU A 50 -4.52 2.22 4.97
C LEU A 50 -4.53 0.76 4.54
N THR A 51 -5.56 0.32 3.81
CA THR A 51 -5.64 -1.07 3.31
C THR A 51 -4.53 -1.38 2.30
N ILE A 52 -4.18 -0.44 1.42
CA ILE A 52 -3.09 -0.56 0.44
C ILE A 52 -1.74 -0.66 1.16
N ALA A 53 -1.49 0.20 2.14
CA ALA A 53 -0.28 0.15 2.96
C ALA A 53 -0.18 -1.16 3.77
N THR A 54 -1.32 -1.64 4.28
CA THR A 54 -1.38 -2.92 5.01
C THR A 54 -1.09 -4.10 4.09
N ALA A 55 -1.63 -4.11 2.87
CA ALA A 55 -1.35 -5.14 1.87
C ALA A 55 0.13 -5.14 1.43
N ALA A 56 0.73 -3.96 1.23
CA ALA A 56 2.16 -3.84 0.95
C ALA A 56 3.01 -4.36 2.12
N ALA A 57 2.59 -4.09 3.36
CA ALA A 57 3.24 -4.59 4.56
C ALA A 57 3.09 -6.12 4.74
N LEU A 58 1.94 -6.71 4.37
CA LEU A 58 1.76 -8.16 4.35
C LEU A 58 2.71 -8.83 3.35
N ASP A 59 2.81 -8.30 2.13
CA ASP A 59 3.80 -8.76 1.15
C ASP A 59 5.22 -8.63 1.71
N CYS A 60 5.53 -7.48 2.33
CA CYS A 60 6.85 -7.22 2.92
C CYS A 60 7.21 -8.17 4.06
N LEU A 61 6.28 -8.47 4.95
CA LEU A 61 6.52 -9.36 6.08
C LEU A 61 6.67 -10.81 5.62
N GLY A 62 5.82 -11.28 4.70
CA GLY A 62 5.79 -12.69 4.30
C GLY A 62 5.80 -13.61 5.54
N ASN A 63 6.83 -14.44 5.64
CA ASN A 63 7.05 -15.38 6.76
C ASN A 63 8.02 -14.87 7.84
N LEU A 64 8.35 -13.58 7.87
CA LEU A 64 9.20 -13.01 8.91
C LEU A 64 8.54 -13.12 10.29
N ASP A 65 9.37 -13.28 11.31
CA ASP A 65 8.92 -13.23 12.71
C ASP A 65 8.42 -11.83 13.06
N ARG A 66 7.11 -11.69 13.17
CA ARG A 66 6.44 -10.44 13.50
C ARG A 66 6.70 -9.99 14.94
N SER A 67 7.12 -10.89 15.83
CA SER A 67 7.44 -10.56 17.22
C SER A 67 8.71 -9.71 17.37
N ALA A 68 9.60 -9.78 16.37
CA ALA A 68 10.83 -8.99 16.29
C ALA A 68 10.58 -7.51 15.94
N ILE A 69 9.42 -7.17 15.39
CA ILE A 69 9.08 -5.79 15.02
C ILE A 69 8.80 -4.96 16.28
N LYS A 70 9.59 -3.89 16.47
CA LYS A 70 9.50 -2.95 17.61
C LYS A 70 8.99 -1.57 17.21
N GLY A 71 8.78 -1.31 15.92
CA GLY A 71 8.12 -0.10 15.45
C GLY A 71 7.31 -0.29 14.18
N ALA A 72 6.28 0.54 13.99
CA ALA A 72 5.41 0.53 12.82
C ALA A 72 5.10 1.97 12.39
N PHE A 73 5.68 2.39 11.27
CA PHE A 73 5.51 3.73 10.72
C PHE A 73 4.68 3.67 9.44
N LEU A 74 3.66 4.52 9.36
CA LEU A 74 2.80 4.63 8.19
C LEU A 74 2.93 6.03 7.60
N ALA A 75 3.20 6.14 6.31
CA ALA A 75 3.27 7.41 5.59
C ALA A 75 2.13 7.53 4.56
N SER A 76 1.38 8.62 4.62
CA SER A 76 0.33 8.90 3.64
C SER A 76 -0.13 10.35 3.76
N THR A 77 -0.55 10.94 2.65
CA THR A 77 -1.29 12.21 2.62
C THR A 77 -2.79 11.99 2.55
N THR A 78 -3.26 10.76 2.35
CA THR A 78 -4.67 10.39 2.19
C THR A 78 -5.15 9.39 3.25
N MET A 79 -4.70 9.52 4.51
CA MET A 79 -5.14 8.65 5.60
C MET A 79 -6.64 8.80 5.89
N PRO A 80 -7.32 7.70 6.27
CA PRO A 80 -8.76 7.73 6.59
C PRO A 80 -9.08 8.43 7.91
N TYR A 81 -8.16 8.47 8.87
CA TYR A 81 -8.38 9.13 10.15
C TYR A 81 -7.34 10.22 10.43
N LEU A 82 -7.79 11.34 11.02
CA LEU A 82 -6.93 12.45 11.44
C LEU A 82 -6.37 12.27 12.85
N GLU A 83 -7.14 11.67 13.78
CA GLU A 83 -6.74 11.48 15.19
C GLU A 83 -6.58 10.01 15.59
N ARG A 84 -7.47 9.14 15.12
CA ARG A 84 -7.33 7.69 15.35
C ARG A 84 -6.08 7.22 14.59
N GLN A 85 -5.06 6.79 15.33
CA GLN A 85 -3.77 6.45 14.74
C GLN A 85 -3.90 5.33 13.69
N ASN A 86 -3.50 5.63 12.46
CA ASN A 86 -3.65 4.76 11.30
C ASN A 86 -2.63 3.61 11.34
N ALA A 87 -1.38 3.91 11.71
CA ALA A 87 -0.34 2.91 11.96
C ALA A 87 -0.76 1.89 13.05
N GLY A 88 -1.57 2.30 14.04
CA GLY A 88 -2.12 1.41 15.06
C GLY A 88 -3.12 0.40 14.49
N ILE A 89 -3.98 0.83 13.56
CA ILE A 89 -4.90 -0.06 12.85
C ILE A 89 -4.11 -1.06 11.98
N MET A 90 -3.11 -0.57 11.24
CA MET A 90 -2.22 -1.42 10.44
C MET A 90 -1.48 -2.43 11.32
N ALA A 91 -0.90 -2.01 12.45
CA ALA A 91 -0.20 -2.91 13.37
C ALA A 91 -1.11 -4.02 13.92
N ALA A 92 -2.35 -3.67 14.29
CA ALA A 92 -3.35 -4.65 14.73
C ALA A 92 -3.73 -5.61 13.60
N ALA A 93 -3.89 -5.12 12.37
CA ALA A 93 -4.18 -5.96 11.20
C ALA A 93 -3.04 -6.94 10.89
N LEU A 94 -1.80 -6.49 11.01
CA LEU A 94 -0.61 -7.32 10.81
C LEU A 94 -0.33 -8.25 12.01
N ASN A 95 -1.14 -8.19 13.08
CA ASN A 95 -0.93 -8.90 14.33
C ASN A 95 0.48 -8.67 14.91
N LEU A 96 0.94 -7.42 14.89
CA LEU A 96 2.15 -7.01 15.59
C LEU A 96 1.88 -6.91 17.10
N ARG A 97 2.94 -6.93 17.92
CA ARG A 97 2.80 -6.78 19.37
C ARG A 97 2.38 -5.36 19.73
N GLU A 98 1.62 -5.20 20.82
CA GLU A 98 1.13 -3.89 21.27
C GLU A 98 2.25 -3.04 21.90
N ASP A 99 3.31 -3.66 22.41
CA ASP A 99 4.52 -3.01 22.92
C ASP A 99 5.51 -2.68 21.79
N LEU A 100 5.05 -1.85 20.85
CA LEU A 100 5.85 -1.27 19.77
C LEU A 100 5.66 0.25 19.68
N ARG A 101 6.60 0.95 19.03
CA ARG A 101 6.45 2.38 18.72
C ARG A 101 5.76 2.57 17.37
N SER A 102 4.60 3.20 17.36
CA SER A 102 3.87 3.55 16.13
C SER A 102 3.90 5.04 15.83
N ALA A 103 3.88 5.41 14.54
CA ALA A 103 3.78 6.82 14.11
C ALA A 103 3.16 6.95 12.70
N ASP A 104 2.40 8.02 12.51
CA ASP A 104 1.83 8.42 11.22
C ASP A 104 2.66 9.60 10.67
N PHE A 105 3.13 9.50 9.43
CA PHE A 105 3.91 10.52 8.71
C PHE A 105 3.06 11.13 7.60
N SER A 106 2.90 12.45 7.61
CA SER A 106 2.08 13.18 6.64
C SER A 106 2.62 14.60 6.41
N GLY A 107 1.94 15.39 5.56
CA GLY A 107 2.25 16.80 5.33
C GLY A 107 3.19 17.10 4.16
N ALA A 108 3.65 16.09 3.41
CA ALA A 108 4.36 16.23 2.14
C ALA A 108 4.41 14.90 1.37
N LEU A 109 4.60 14.91 0.05
CA LEU A 109 4.79 13.67 -0.72
C LEU A 109 6.11 12.95 -0.39
N LYS A 110 7.11 13.64 0.16
CA LYS A 110 8.33 12.98 0.68
C LYS A 110 8.13 12.27 2.04
N SER A 111 6.92 12.26 2.59
CA SER A 111 6.67 11.64 3.91
C SER A 111 7.04 10.15 3.95
N GLY A 112 6.97 9.44 2.81
CA GLY A 112 7.39 8.03 2.70
C GLY A 112 8.87 7.83 3.01
N THR A 113 9.74 8.62 2.37
CA THR A 113 11.20 8.59 2.63
C THR A 113 11.56 9.22 3.97
N SER A 114 10.81 10.20 4.45
CA SER A 114 10.98 10.74 5.82
C SER A 114 10.69 9.68 6.90
N ALA A 115 9.66 8.85 6.70
CA ALA A 115 9.38 7.70 7.58
C ALA A 115 10.50 6.65 7.49
N LEU A 116 11.00 6.37 6.28
CA LEU A 116 12.12 5.46 6.06
C LEU A 116 13.41 5.94 6.76
N LEU A 117 13.76 7.22 6.62
CA LEU A 117 14.90 7.83 7.32
C LEU A 117 14.76 7.73 8.83
N SER A 118 13.59 8.07 9.37
CA SER A 118 13.33 7.97 10.81
C SER A 118 13.51 6.54 11.33
N ALA A 119 13.10 5.53 10.55
CA ALA A 119 13.30 4.13 10.89
C ALA A 119 14.79 3.71 10.81
N LEU A 120 15.50 4.12 9.75
CA LEU A 120 16.94 3.87 9.58
C LEU A 120 17.76 4.48 10.72
N GLU A 121 17.42 5.69 11.17
CA GLU A 121 18.06 6.37 12.29
C GLU A 121 17.71 5.72 13.64
N ALA A 122 16.46 5.31 13.84
CA ALA A 122 16.06 4.59 15.04
C ALA A 122 16.80 3.25 15.20
N VAL A 123 16.97 2.50 14.10
CA VAL A 123 17.75 1.26 14.08
C VAL A 123 19.25 1.53 14.17
N GLY A 124 19.75 2.53 13.45
CA GLY A 124 21.17 2.93 13.46
C GLY A 124 21.65 3.39 14.84
N SER A 125 20.80 4.10 15.58
CA SER A 125 21.04 4.50 16.98
C SER A 125 20.82 3.37 17.99
N LYS A 126 20.35 2.19 17.55
CA LYS A 126 19.96 1.05 18.40
C LYS A 126 18.82 1.37 19.38
N SER A 127 18.00 2.38 19.06
CA SER A 127 16.80 2.71 19.84
C SER A 127 15.65 1.75 19.57
N LEU A 128 15.61 1.16 18.37
CA LEU A 128 14.66 0.11 17.97
C LEU A 128 15.42 -0.97 17.18
N ASP A 129 15.04 -2.23 17.32
CA ASP A 129 15.71 -3.34 16.64
C ASP A 129 15.26 -3.49 15.18
N GLN A 130 13.94 -3.66 14.99
CA GLN A 130 13.32 -3.70 13.68
C GLN A 130 12.10 -2.79 13.61
N VAL A 131 11.96 -2.08 12.48
CA VAL A 131 10.87 -1.14 12.24
C VAL A 131 10.24 -1.46 10.90
N LEU A 132 8.93 -1.68 10.88
CA LEU A 132 8.15 -1.74 9.65
C LEU A 132 7.82 -0.31 9.22
N VAL A 133 8.12 0.03 7.98
CA VAL A 133 7.70 1.27 7.33
C VAL A 133 6.79 0.91 6.18
N SER A 134 5.60 1.51 6.11
CA SER A 134 4.70 1.38 4.96
C SER A 134 4.26 2.76 4.48
N ALA A 135 4.11 2.92 3.17
CA ALA A 135 3.62 4.13 2.56
C ALA A 135 2.57 3.80 1.51
N ALA A 136 1.52 4.62 1.42
CA ALA A 136 0.49 4.48 0.41
C ALA A 136 -0.28 5.79 0.23
N ASP A 137 -0.81 6.01 -0.96
CA ASP A 137 -1.74 7.10 -1.20
C ASP A 137 -2.84 6.71 -2.18
N CYS A 138 -3.99 7.37 -1.98
CA CYS A 138 -5.17 7.29 -2.81
C CYS A 138 -5.60 8.70 -3.28
N ARG A 139 -4.70 9.44 -3.94
CA ARG A 139 -4.90 10.87 -4.28
C ARG A 139 -6.03 11.06 -5.30
N LEU A 140 -6.83 12.10 -5.08
CA LEU A 140 -7.95 12.45 -5.97
C LEU A 140 -7.63 13.70 -6.79
N GLY A 141 -7.70 13.56 -8.11
CA GLY A 141 -7.79 14.69 -9.05
C GLY A 141 -9.25 15.09 -9.28
N ARG A 142 -9.50 16.38 -9.54
CA ARG A 142 -10.84 16.83 -9.94
C ARG A 142 -11.17 16.30 -11.34
N MET A 143 -12.44 16.06 -11.62
CA MET A 143 -12.88 15.62 -12.95
C MET A 143 -12.44 16.66 -14.00
N GLY A 144 -11.80 16.19 -15.09
CA GLY A 144 -11.26 17.05 -16.15
C GLY A 144 -9.90 17.69 -15.88
N SER A 145 -9.32 17.45 -14.70
CA SER A 145 -7.97 17.92 -14.37
C SER A 145 -6.88 16.98 -14.91
N PRO A 146 -5.66 17.47 -15.18
CA PRO A 146 -4.51 16.60 -15.46
C PRO A 146 -4.26 15.55 -14.37
N GLN A 147 -4.49 15.91 -13.10
CA GLN A 147 -4.25 15.05 -11.95
C GLN A 147 -5.13 13.79 -11.97
N GLU A 148 -6.36 13.89 -12.49
CA GLU A 148 -7.25 12.74 -12.66
C GLU A 148 -6.64 11.66 -13.56
N MET A 149 -5.90 12.10 -14.59
CA MET A 149 -5.17 11.24 -15.52
C MET A 149 -3.87 10.72 -14.89
N ILE A 150 -3.12 11.59 -14.21
CA ILE A 150 -1.75 11.32 -13.76
C ILE A 150 -1.70 10.43 -12.52
N PHE A 151 -2.53 10.71 -11.51
CA PHE A 151 -2.46 9.99 -10.23
C PHE A 151 -2.85 8.54 -10.41
N GLY A 152 -2.19 7.67 -9.66
CA GLY A 152 -2.56 6.28 -9.45
C GLY A 152 -2.58 5.98 -7.96
N ASP A 153 -3.01 4.78 -7.61
CA ASP A 153 -2.96 4.32 -6.22
C ASP A 153 -2.00 3.14 -6.09
N GLY A 154 -1.31 3.06 -4.95
CA GLY A 154 -0.33 2.02 -4.70
C GLY A 154 0.39 2.24 -3.38
N GLY A 155 1.10 1.20 -2.94
CA GLY A 155 1.82 1.20 -1.68
C GLY A 155 3.11 0.41 -1.73
N ALA A 156 4.03 0.76 -0.84
CA ALA A 156 5.31 0.09 -0.68
C ALA A 156 5.64 -0.03 0.81
N ALA A 157 6.29 -1.11 1.21
CA ALA A 157 6.67 -1.34 2.59
C ALA A 157 8.08 -1.95 2.69
N PHE A 158 8.72 -1.68 3.83
CA PHE A 158 10.06 -2.15 4.15
C PHE A 158 10.15 -2.54 5.62
N VAL A 159 10.86 -3.63 5.91
CA VAL A 159 11.37 -3.89 7.26
C VAL A 159 12.79 -3.36 7.34
N ILE A 160 13.03 -2.48 8.29
CA ILE A 160 14.33 -1.90 8.60
C ILE A 160 14.91 -2.66 9.78
N GLY A 161 16.19 -2.99 9.73
CA GLY A 161 16.84 -3.74 10.79
C GLY A 161 18.36 -3.74 10.66
N SER A 162 19.00 -4.49 11.55
CA SER A 162 20.47 -4.59 11.61
C SER A 162 21.03 -5.98 11.34
N GLN A 163 20.15 -6.96 11.15
CA GLN A 163 20.47 -8.35 10.85
C GLN A 163 19.81 -8.74 9.52
N ASN A 164 20.47 -9.60 8.74
CA ASN A 164 19.98 -10.05 7.42
C ASN A 164 19.64 -8.87 6.47
N VAL A 165 20.43 -7.80 6.55
CA VAL A 165 20.23 -6.58 5.75
C VAL A 165 20.52 -6.87 4.28
N ILE A 166 19.52 -6.77 3.42
CA ILE A 166 19.58 -6.95 1.96
C ILE A 166 20.12 -5.72 1.21
N ALA A 167 19.94 -4.54 1.79
CA ALA A 167 20.45 -3.28 1.26
C ALA A 167 20.87 -2.37 2.41
N GLU A 168 22.17 -2.20 2.57
CA GLU A 168 22.76 -1.42 3.65
C GLU A 168 22.60 0.07 3.39
N PHE A 169 22.17 0.80 4.41
CA PHE A 169 22.06 2.25 4.32
C PHE A 169 23.43 2.90 4.50
N LYS A 170 23.87 3.65 3.48
CA LYS A 170 25.19 4.31 3.44
C LYS A 170 25.13 5.81 3.71
N GLY A 171 23.93 6.35 3.93
CA GLY A 171 23.71 7.76 4.28
C GLY A 171 22.66 8.43 3.40
N SER A 172 22.30 9.65 3.80
CA SER A 172 21.29 10.46 3.13
C SER A 172 21.66 11.94 3.13
N TYR A 173 20.92 12.69 2.32
CA TYR A 173 20.94 14.14 2.31
C TYR A 173 19.50 14.64 2.10
N SER A 174 19.05 15.54 2.97
CA SER A 174 17.69 16.08 2.95
C SER A 174 17.68 17.58 2.72
N LEU A 175 16.75 18.02 1.89
CA LEU A 175 16.35 19.40 1.69
C LEU A 175 14.90 19.54 2.14
N THR A 176 14.64 20.58 2.94
CA THR A 176 13.29 20.99 3.31
C THR A 176 13.10 22.43 2.85
N ALA A 177 11.99 22.69 2.19
CA ALA A 177 11.61 24.01 1.74
C ALA A 177 10.10 24.15 1.81
N ASP A 178 9.61 25.30 2.25
CA ASP A 178 8.22 25.68 2.04
C ASP A 178 8.00 25.99 0.56
N PHE A 179 7.88 24.92 -0.23
CA PHE A 179 7.67 24.94 -1.66
C PHE A 179 6.34 24.28 -1.95
N VAL A 180 5.38 25.10 -2.38
CA VAL A 180 4.04 24.66 -2.70
C VAL A 180 3.99 24.20 -4.16
N ASP A 181 4.05 22.89 -4.36
CA ASP A 181 3.79 22.22 -5.64
C ASP A 181 2.34 21.74 -5.71
N HIS A 182 1.94 20.99 -4.69
CA HIS A 182 0.59 20.50 -4.46
C HIS A 182 0.13 20.94 -3.07
N LEU A 183 -1.15 21.28 -2.95
CA LEU A 183 -1.77 21.55 -1.67
C LEU A 183 -3.15 20.90 -1.56
N ARG A 184 -3.45 20.41 -0.34
CA ARG A 184 -4.77 19.92 0.02
C ARG A 184 -5.05 20.28 1.47
N GLY A 185 -5.94 21.25 1.68
CA GLY A 185 -6.34 21.66 3.02
C GLY A 185 -7.16 20.58 3.72
N SER A 186 -7.28 20.66 5.05
CA SER A 186 -7.98 19.66 5.88
C SER A 186 -9.45 19.43 5.52
N LYS A 187 -10.09 20.37 4.81
CA LYS A 187 -11.49 20.28 4.36
C LYS A 187 -11.65 19.93 2.87
N SER A 188 -10.55 19.69 2.16
CA SER A 188 -10.54 19.45 0.72
C SER A 188 -10.30 17.98 0.40
N SER A 189 -11.18 17.35 -0.36
CA SER A 189 -10.99 15.97 -0.82
C SER A 189 -10.00 15.90 -1.99
N PHE A 190 -10.01 16.92 -2.85
CA PHE A 190 -9.21 16.98 -4.07
C PHE A 190 -7.88 17.68 -3.87
N ASP A 191 -6.86 17.17 -4.54
CA ASP A 191 -5.58 17.85 -4.72
C ASP A 191 -5.75 19.15 -5.51
N ARG A 192 -4.92 20.15 -5.20
CA ARG A 192 -4.72 21.33 -6.02
C ARG A 192 -3.24 21.47 -6.33
N GLN A 193 -2.90 21.27 -7.60
CA GLN A 193 -1.59 21.57 -8.14
C GLN A 193 -1.45 23.08 -8.40
N TRP A 194 -0.24 23.61 -8.20
CA TRP A 194 0.16 24.93 -8.69
C TRP A 194 0.60 24.89 -10.17
N GLU A 195 1.24 25.95 -10.66
CA GLU A 195 1.64 26.07 -12.06
C GLU A 195 2.68 25.02 -12.47
N ASP A 196 2.47 24.34 -13.59
CA ASP A 196 3.39 23.29 -14.07
C ASP A 196 4.83 23.80 -14.22
N ARG A 197 5.02 25.02 -14.73
CA ARG A 197 6.34 25.63 -14.89
C ARG A 197 7.03 25.87 -13.55
N TRP A 198 6.28 26.27 -12.53
CA TRP A 198 6.81 26.45 -11.17
C TRP A 198 7.33 25.12 -10.61
N ILE A 199 6.51 24.07 -10.68
CA ILE A 199 6.83 22.74 -10.16
C ILE A 199 8.02 22.14 -10.92
N ARG A 200 8.00 22.24 -12.25
CA ARG A 200 9.06 21.73 -13.12
C ARG A 200 10.38 22.47 -12.94
N ASP A 201 10.39 23.79 -13.19
CA ASP A 201 11.64 24.56 -13.28
C ASP A 201 12.21 24.89 -11.89
N SER A 202 11.35 25.20 -10.91
CA SER A 202 11.80 25.59 -9.56
C SER A 202 11.73 24.47 -8.53
N GLY A 203 10.87 23.46 -8.75
CA GLY A 203 10.80 22.27 -7.91
C GLY A 203 11.80 21.22 -8.38
N PHE A 204 11.39 20.35 -9.31
CA PHE A 204 12.19 19.22 -9.80
C PHE A 204 13.57 19.67 -10.30
N GLY A 205 13.61 20.69 -11.17
CA GLY A 205 14.81 21.25 -11.80
C GLY A 205 15.86 21.78 -10.83
N LYS A 206 15.48 22.16 -9.60
CA LYS A 206 16.42 22.71 -8.59
C LYS A 206 16.65 21.76 -7.42
N PHE A 207 15.61 21.13 -6.88
CA PHE A 207 15.74 20.35 -5.65
C PHE A 207 16.38 18.99 -5.88
N ILE A 208 16.06 18.28 -6.97
CA ILE A 208 16.68 16.99 -7.27
C ILE A 208 18.19 17.15 -7.48
N PRO A 209 18.69 18.06 -8.35
CA PRO A 209 20.13 18.24 -8.52
C PRO A 209 20.85 18.65 -7.24
N ARG A 210 20.24 19.52 -6.42
CA ARG A 210 20.83 19.96 -5.15
C ARG A 210 20.91 18.82 -4.13
N ALA A 211 19.87 18.00 -4.02
CA ALA A 211 19.86 16.87 -3.08
C ALA A 211 20.88 15.80 -3.48
N ILE A 212 20.92 15.45 -4.78
CA ILE A 212 21.91 14.50 -5.31
C ILE A 212 23.33 15.05 -5.10
N SER A 213 23.60 16.30 -5.49
CA SER A 213 24.93 16.91 -5.32
C SER A 213 25.36 16.98 -3.85
N GLY A 214 24.42 17.28 -2.94
CA GLY A 214 24.67 17.27 -1.50
C GLY A 214 25.09 15.89 -0.99
N LEU A 215 24.34 14.85 -1.37
CA LEU A 215 24.66 13.46 -1.02
C LEU A 215 26.03 13.03 -1.59
N LEU A 216 26.28 13.28 -2.87
CA LEU A 216 27.55 12.94 -3.55
C LEU A 216 28.74 13.59 -2.86
N LYS A 217 28.64 14.88 -2.54
CA LYS A 217 29.70 15.62 -1.83
C LYS A 217 29.95 15.06 -0.43
N GLN A 218 28.89 14.77 0.33
CA GLN A 218 28.99 14.23 1.70
C GLN A 218 29.57 12.82 1.72
N SER A 219 29.18 11.98 0.76
CA SER A 219 29.62 10.58 0.66
C SER A 219 30.91 10.40 -0.13
N ARG A 220 31.44 11.47 -0.75
CA ARG A 220 32.60 11.46 -1.66
C ARG A 220 32.44 10.47 -2.83
N LEU A 221 31.22 10.40 -3.36
CA LEU A 221 30.85 9.55 -4.49
C LEU A 221 30.62 10.38 -5.75
N GLN A 222 30.63 9.70 -6.89
CA GLN A 222 30.24 10.20 -8.20
C GLN A 222 28.90 9.58 -8.61
N ILE A 223 28.16 10.26 -9.48
CA ILE A 223 26.89 9.72 -10.00
C ILE A 223 27.08 8.39 -10.75
N THR A 224 28.26 8.19 -11.33
CA THR A 224 28.64 6.98 -12.06
C THR A 224 28.78 5.74 -11.17
N ASP A 225 28.96 5.93 -9.85
CA ASP A 225 29.13 4.85 -8.87
C ASP A 225 27.82 4.11 -8.57
N PHE A 226 26.67 4.68 -8.96
CA PHE A 226 25.36 4.06 -8.77
C PHE A 226 25.05 3.10 -9.93
N SER A 227 24.57 1.90 -9.61
CA SER A 227 24.02 0.93 -10.57
C SER A 227 22.60 1.32 -10.99
N LYS A 228 21.84 1.93 -10.07
CA LYS A 228 20.47 2.36 -10.31
C LYS A 228 20.17 3.70 -9.63
N VAL A 229 19.49 4.59 -10.33
CA VAL A 229 19.06 5.90 -9.85
C VAL A 229 17.55 6.01 -9.99
N ILE A 230 16.90 6.36 -8.88
CA ILE A 230 15.46 6.45 -8.72
C ILE A 230 15.13 7.89 -8.39
N PHE A 231 14.29 8.52 -9.20
CA PHE A 231 13.71 9.82 -8.87
C PHE A 231 12.35 9.96 -9.53
N GLN A 232 11.41 10.56 -8.80
CA GLN A 232 10.08 10.87 -9.33
C GLN A 232 10.12 12.17 -10.14
N CYS A 233 9.52 12.16 -11.33
CA CYS A 233 9.26 13.35 -12.14
C CYS A 233 8.27 12.95 -13.25
N HIS A 234 7.00 13.34 -13.10
CA HIS A 234 5.94 12.95 -14.02
C HIS A 234 6.00 13.68 -15.37
N TYR A 235 6.75 14.78 -15.45
CA TYR A 235 7.06 15.45 -16.71
C TYR A 235 8.19 14.70 -17.45
N ASP A 236 7.85 13.95 -18.50
CA ASP A 236 8.83 13.12 -19.22
C ASP A 236 9.97 13.94 -19.85
N ALA A 237 9.67 15.12 -20.39
CA ALA A 237 10.68 16.00 -20.96
C ALA A 237 11.66 16.50 -19.88
N GLU A 238 11.15 16.89 -18.71
CA GLU A 238 11.99 17.34 -17.59
C GLU A 238 12.82 16.18 -17.03
N ARG A 239 12.24 14.99 -16.91
CA ARG A 239 12.95 13.79 -16.46
C ARG A 239 14.16 13.48 -17.35
N LYS A 240 14.00 13.57 -18.68
CA LYS A 240 15.10 13.44 -19.65
C LYS A 240 16.12 14.56 -19.53
N SER A 241 15.67 15.80 -19.32
CA SER A 241 16.53 16.97 -19.10
C SER A 241 17.40 16.80 -17.85
N LEU A 242 16.79 16.44 -16.72
CA LEU A 242 17.45 16.16 -15.44
C LEU A 242 18.48 15.04 -15.56
N ALA A 243 18.11 13.92 -16.21
CA ALA A 243 19.02 12.81 -16.46
C ALA A 243 20.29 13.28 -17.19
N LYS A 244 20.12 14.07 -18.26
CA LYS A 244 21.23 14.64 -19.03
C LYS A 244 22.07 15.62 -18.20
N ALA A 245 21.42 16.54 -17.48
CA ALA A 245 22.09 17.55 -16.66
C ALA A 245 22.90 16.93 -15.52
N LEU A 246 22.42 15.82 -14.95
CA LEU A 246 23.10 15.07 -13.90
C LEU A 246 24.06 14.01 -14.43
N MET A 247 24.20 13.89 -15.76
CA MET A 247 25.04 12.89 -16.43
C MET A 247 24.71 11.44 -16.00
N ILE A 248 23.42 11.17 -15.74
CA ILE A 248 22.94 9.83 -15.41
C ILE A 248 22.76 9.05 -16.71
N ASP A 249 23.39 7.89 -16.80
CA ASP A 249 23.15 6.94 -17.89
C ASP A 249 21.65 6.54 -17.91
N PRO A 250 20.93 6.74 -19.03
CA PRO A 250 19.53 6.37 -19.15
C PRO A 250 19.22 4.91 -18.77
N ALA A 251 20.14 3.97 -19.00
CA ALA A 251 19.95 2.56 -18.62
C ALA A 251 19.96 2.32 -17.10
N LYS A 252 20.59 3.25 -16.36
CA LYS A 252 20.64 3.25 -14.89
C LYS A 252 19.45 3.96 -14.26
N ILE A 253 18.53 4.54 -15.03
CA ILE A 253 17.34 5.18 -14.47
C ILE A 253 16.25 4.13 -14.27
N GLN A 254 15.66 4.11 -13.08
CA GLN A 254 14.54 3.21 -12.79
C GLN A 254 13.29 3.61 -13.60
N GLU A 255 12.56 2.61 -14.10
CA GLU A 255 11.29 2.82 -14.81
C GLU A 255 10.29 3.53 -13.89
N PRO A 256 9.65 4.64 -14.32
CA PRO A 256 8.87 5.49 -13.42
C PRO A 256 7.44 5.00 -13.16
N LEU A 257 6.97 3.93 -13.80
CA LEU A 257 5.61 3.38 -13.62
C LEU A 257 4.45 4.34 -13.95
N HIS A 258 4.70 5.56 -14.45
CA HIS A 258 3.64 6.53 -14.74
C HIS A 258 2.63 6.03 -15.79
N GLY A 259 3.03 5.22 -16.76
CA GLY A 259 2.14 4.75 -17.83
C GLY A 259 1.34 3.49 -17.49
N THR A 260 1.66 2.82 -16.39
CA THR A 260 1.12 1.51 -15.99
C THR A 260 0.45 1.52 -14.62
N VAL A 261 0.90 2.40 -13.72
CA VAL A 261 0.39 2.58 -12.36
C VAL A 261 -0.11 4.01 -12.15
N GLY A 262 0.62 5.01 -12.64
CA GLY A 262 0.39 6.42 -12.31
C GLY A 262 1.23 6.89 -11.12
N GLU A 263 1.06 8.15 -10.73
CA GLU A 263 1.76 8.75 -9.59
C GLU A 263 1.07 8.36 -8.28
N THR A 264 1.77 7.61 -7.41
CA THR A 264 1.21 6.99 -6.19
C THR A 264 1.55 7.75 -4.92
N GLY A 265 1.75 9.07 -5.03
CA GLY A 265 2.03 9.98 -3.93
C GLY A 265 3.25 9.59 -3.10
N THR A 266 3.06 9.54 -1.79
CA THR A 266 4.12 9.22 -0.80
C THR A 266 4.80 7.88 -1.02
N ALA A 267 4.14 6.94 -1.67
CA ALA A 267 4.70 5.63 -1.98
C ALA A 267 5.47 5.59 -3.29
N HIS A 268 5.43 6.62 -4.14
CA HIS A 268 5.85 6.48 -5.54
C HIS A 268 7.34 6.15 -5.71
N SER A 269 8.22 6.96 -5.14
CA SER A 269 9.67 6.68 -5.14
C SER A 269 10.02 5.36 -4.43
N LEU A 270 9.27 5.00 -3.38
CA LEU A 270 9.43 3.75 -2.65
C LEU A 270 8.99 2.52 -3.46
N LEU A 271 7.92 2.63 -4.24
CA LEU A 271 7.44 1.58 -5.13
C LEU A 271 8.45 1.34 -6.26
N MET A 272 9.02 2.41 -6.82
CA MET A 272 10.15 2.30 -7.75
C MET A 272 11.38 1.66 -7.10
N PHE A 273 11.62 1.90 -5.81
CA PHE A 273 12.71 1.26 -5.06
C PHE A 273 12.49 -0.24 -4.84
N VAL A 274 11.27 -0.66 -4.52
CA VAL A 274 10.93 -2.08 -4.49
C VAL A 274 11.24 -2.73 -5.84
N LYS A 275 10.79 -2.12 -6.95
CA LYS A 275 11.07 -2.64 -8.29
C LYS A 275 12.57 -2.72 -8.60
N ALA A 276 13.35 -1.74 -8.18
CA ALA A 276 14.80 -1.76 -8.34
C ALA A 276 15.45 -2.92 -7.54
N LEU A 277 14.98 -3.17 -6.32
CA LEU A 277 15.47 -4.26 -5.47
C LEU A 277 15.11 -5.66 -6.00
N GLU A 278 13.97 -5.81 -6.68
CA GLU A 278 13.60 -7.09 -7.35
C GLU A 278 14.61 -7.52 -8.43
N GLU A 279 15.30 -6.55 -9.03
CA GLU A 279 16.25 -6.75 -10.14
C GLU A 279 17.71 -6.59 -9.70
N ALA A 280 17.95 -6.21 -8.45
CA ALA A 280 19.26 -5.85 -7.93
C ALA A 280 20.14 -7.07 -7.61
N LYS A 281 21.45 -6.86 -7.70
CA LYS A 281 22.48 -7.86 -7.41
C LYS A 281 23.36 -7.39 -6.26
N PRO A 282 24.00 -8.32 -5.53
CA PRO A 282 24.99 -7.94 -4.52
C PRO A 282 26.06 -7.01 -5.09
N GLY A 283 26.40 -5.97 -4.34
CA GLY A 283 27.31 -4.90 -4.75
C GLY A 283 26.64 -3.75 -5.53
N ASP A 284 25.39 -3.88 -5.97
CA ASP A 284 24.69 -2.78 -6.62
C ASP A 284 24.49 -1.61 -5.66
N ARG A 285 24.84 -0.41 -6.13
CA ARG A 285 24.59 0.82 -5.39
C ARG A 285 23.35 1.51 -5.95
N ILE A 286 22.38 1.80 -5.09
CA ILE A 286 21.08 2.37 -5.47
C ILE A 286 20.93 3.76 -4.85
N LEU A 287 20.63 4.75 -5.69
CA LEU A 287 20.28 6.11 -5.28
C LEU A 287 18.76 6.27 -5.32
N LEU A 288 18.15 6.48 -4.15
CA LEU A 288 16.73 6.75 -4.01
C LEU A 288 16.50 8.25 -3.77
N VAL A 289 15.71 8.89 -4.63
CA VAL A 289 15.36 10.31 -4.52
C VAL A 289 13.85 10.50 -4.51
N SER A 290 13.34 11.19 -3.50
CA SER A 290 11.93 11.58 -3.38
C SER A 290 11.77 13.10 -3.41
N PHE A 291 10.61 13.58 -3.86
CA PHE A 291 10.29 15.00 -3.94
C PHE A 291 8.97 15.34 -3.25
N GLY A 292 8.88 16.54 -2.66
CA GLY A 292 7.65 17.07 -2.06
C GLY A 292 7.99 18.03 -0.92
N SER A 293 7.72 19.32 -1.09
CA SER A 293 8.14 20.39 -0.15
C SER A 293 9.63 20.29 0.23
N GLY A 294 10.47 20.04 -0.77
CA GLY A 294 11.88 19.69 -0.62
C GLY A 294 12.21 18.38 -1.34
N CYS A 295 13.27 17.72 -0.90
CA CYS A 295 13.78 16.51 -1.53
C CYS A 295 14.64 15.71 -0.55
N ASP A 296 14.52 14.39 -0.56
CA ASP A 296 15.41 13.49 0.18
C ASP A 296 16.16 12.60 -0.82
N ALA A 297 17.47 12.45 -0.64
CA ALA A 297 18.34 11.55 -1.41
C ALA A 297 18.99 10.53 -0.47
N LEU A 298 18.84 9.24 -0.75
CA LEU A 298 19.31 8.13 0.08
C LEU A 298 20.21 7.19 -0.73
N ASN A 299 21.30 6.74 -0.12
CA ASN A 299 22.28 5.83 -0.72
C ASN A 299 22.18 4.44 -0.06
N PHE A 300 21.97 3.41 -0.88
CA PHE A 300 21.98 2.02 -0.45
C PHE A 300 23.00 1.20 -1.21
N GLU A 301 23.60 0.22 -0.54
CA GLU A 301 24.47 -0.80 -1.15
C GLU A 301 23.87 -2.17 -0.91
N VAL A 302 23.57 -2.89 -1.99
CA VAL A 302 22.91 -4.19 -1.95
C VAL A 302 23.90 -5.25 -1.49
N THR A 303 23.48 -6.11 -0.56
CA THR A 303 24.33 -7.14 0.05
C THR A 303 24.01 -8.52 -0.52
N ASP A 304 24.83 -9.52 -0.19
CA ASP A 304 24.58 -10.91 -0.53
C ASP A 304 23.27 -11.47 0.06
N GLN A 305 22.71 -10.84 1.10
CA GLN A 305 21.47 -11.30 1.72
C GLN A 305 20.27 -11.16 0.78
N ILE A 306 20.32 -10.29 -0.23
CA ILE A 306 19.22 -10.13 -1.18
C ILE A 306 18.90 -11.44 -1.91
N ALA A 307 19.92 -12.27 -2.19
CA ALA A 307 19.76 -13.57 -2.84
C ALA A 307 19.08 -14.62 -1.94
N ARG A 308 18.99 -14.36 -0.62
CA ARG A 308 18.34 -15.24 0.37
C ARG A 308 16.95 -14.77 0.74
N LEU A 309 16.54 -13.59 0.30
CA LEU A 309 15.20 -13.07 0.56
C LEU A 309 14.18 -13.93 -0.21
N PRO A 310 13.18 -14.54 0.46
CA PRO A 310 12.14 -15.27 -0.24
C PRO A 310 11.41 -14.34 -1.22
N ARG A 311 11.01 -14.88 -2.37
CA ARG A 311 10.29 -14.12 -3.39
C ARG A 311 9.06 -13.44 -2.80
N ARG A 312 8.87 -12.17 -3.16
CA ARG A 312 7.69 -11.36 -2.85
C ARG A 312 6.74 -11.39 -4.04
N THR A 313 5.46 -11.08 -3.83
CA THR A 313 4.59 -10.75 -4.97
C THR A 313 5.18 -9.52 -5.65
N GLY A 314 5.50 -8.49 -4.85
CA GLY A 314 6.26 -7.33 -5.27
C GLY A 314 5.63 -6.59 -6.46
N VAL A 315 6.37 -5.66 -7.06
CA VAL A 315 5.82 -4.80 -8.11
C VAL A 315 5.47 -5.63 -9.35
N GLN A 316 6.35 -6.55 -9.75
CA GLN A 316 6.11 -7.38 -10.93
C GLN A 316 4.87 -8.27 -10.80
N GLY A 317 4.64 -8.87 -9.63
CA GLY A 317 3.47 -9.73 -9.40
C GLY A 317 2.15 -8.96 -9.44
N TYR A 318 2.09 -7.77 -8.82
CA TYR A 318 0.88 -6.94 -8.86
C TYR A 318 0.65 -6.24 -10.22
N LEU A 319 1.70 -6.02 -11.02
CA LEU A 319 1.54 -5.60 -12.42
C LEU A 319 0.96 -6.71 -13.29
N ALA A 320 1.33 -7.97 -13.04
CA ALA A 320 0.80 -9.13 -13.75
C ALA A 320 -0.64 -9.45 -13.35
N ASN A 321 -1.00 -9.28 -12.08
CA ASN A 321 -2.34 -9.54 -11.55
C ASN A 321 -3.26 -8.31 -11.63
N LYS A 322 -3.60 -7.89 -12.84
CA LYS A 322 -4.48 -6.73 -13.11
C LYS A 322 -5.83 -7.12 -13.73
N ALA A 323 -6.81 -6.24 -13.60
CA ALA A 323 -8.09 -6.30 -14.30
C ALA A 323 -8.51 -4.91 -14.80
N ASP A 324 -9.12 -4.84 -15.97
CA ASP A 324 -9.66 -3.58 -16.50
C ASP A 324 -10.89 -3.14 -15.68
N LEU A 325 -10.95 -1.85 -15.33
CA LEU A 325 -12.17 -1.17 -14.86
C LEU A 325 -12.67 -0.30 -16.01
N PRO A 326 -13.58 -0.81 -16.87
CA PRO A 326 -13.94 -0.11 -18.11
C PRO A 326 -14.88 1.09 -17.90
N SER A 327 -15.52 1.20 -16.74
CA SER A 327 -16.54 2.23 -16.48
C SER A 327 -15.95 3.39 -15.66
N TYR A 328 -15.84 4.56 -16.31
CA TYR A 328 -15.44 5.80 -15.65
C TYR A 328 -16.43 6.24 -14.55
N PRO A 329 -17.76 6.24 -14.76
CA PRO A 329 -18.70 6.54 -13.68
C PRO A 329 -18.54 5.60 -12.48
N LYS A 330 -18.31 4.30 -12.72
CA LYS A 330 -18.07 3.33 -11.64
C LYS A 330 -16.80 3.67 -10.84
N TYR A 331 -15.71 4.05 -11.52
CA TYR A 331 -14.52 4.59 -10.85
C TYR A 331 -14.87 5.80 -9.98
N CYS A 332 -15.58 6.80 -10.52
CA CYS A 332 -15.95 7.98 -9.75
C CYS A 332 -16.78 7.63 -8.50
N VAL A 333 -17.68 6.66 -8.59
CA VAL A 333 -18.45 6.16 -7.43
C VAL A 333 -17.55 5.48 -6.41
N PHE A 334 -16.66 4.59 -6.84
CA PHE A 334 -15.70 3.91 -5.96
C PHE A 334 -14.83 4.90 -5.19
N ARG A 335 -14.54 6.06 -5.81
CA ARG A 335 -13.75 7.15 -5.25
C ARG A 335 -14.56 8.20 -4.49
N GLY A 336 -15.86 8.01 -4.32
CA GLY A 336 -16.74 8.95 -3.63
C GLY A 336 -16.87 10.31 -4.34
N MET A 337 -16.59 10.37 -5.64
CA MET A 337 -16.67 11.57 -6.46
C MET A 337 -18.07 11.78 -7.05
N LEU A 338 -18.83 10.71 -7.24
CA LEU A 338 -20.22 10.76 -7.67
C LEU A 338 -21.13 10.12 -6.62
N PRO A 339 -22.23 10.79 -6.23
CA PRO A 339 -23.26 10.16 -5.42
C PRO A 339 -24.03 9.13 -6.25
N VAL A 340 -24.50 8.08 -5.59
CA VAL A 340 -25.37 7.07 -6.17
C VAL A 340 -26.45 6.67 -5.18
N ASP A 341 -27.59 6.26 -5.71
CA ASP A 341 -28.64 5.59 -4.94
C ASP A 341 -28.32 4.10 -4.86
N ILE A 342 -28.13 3.59 -3.64
CA ILE A 342 -27.90 2.16 -3.35
C ILE A 342 -29.16 1.48 -2.76
N GLY A 343 -30.30 2.17 -2.83
CA GLY A 343 -31.61 1.73 -2.36
C GLY A 343 -31.75 1.73 -0.84
N LEU A 344 -32.99 1.48 -0.39
CA LEU A 344 -33.38 1.50 1.05
C LEU A 344 -32.52 0.62 1.95
N ARG A 345 -31.97 -0.50 1.43
CA ARG A 345 -31.09 -1.37 2.23
C ARG A 345 -29.74 -0.73 2.54
N GLY A 346 -29.30 0.24 1.75
CA GLY A 346 -28.08 1.00 1.97
C GLY A 346 -28.23 2.10 3.02
N GLU A 347 -29.45 2.43 3.43
CA GLU A 347 -29.74 3.38 4.51
C GLU A 347 -29.62 2.77 5.91
N ALA A 348 -29.29 1.48 6.00
CA ALA A 348 -29.13 0.78 7.27
C ALA A 348 -28.04 1.44 8.13
N ASP A 349 -28.34 1.68 9.42
CA ASP A 349 -27.38 2.31 10.34
C ASP A 349 -26.20 1.37 10.65
N LEU A 350 -24.99 1.86 10.39
CA LEU A 350 -23.72 1.13 10.52
C LEU A 350 -23.03 1.45 11.85
N VAL A 351 -23.70 1.18 12.97
CA VAL A 351 -23.20 1.59 14.29
C VAL A 351 -21.97 0.79 14.71
N THR A 352 -20.83 1.48 14.77
CA THR A 352 -19.59 0.91 15.29
C THR A 352 -19.58 0.92 16.82
N ARG A 353 -19.38 -0.26 17.43
CA ARG A 353 -19.24 -0.41 18.89
C ARG A 353 -17.76 -0.44 19.28
N TRP A 354 -17.14 0.72 19.53
CA TRP A 354 -15.70 0.82 19.80
C TRP A 354 -15.20 -0.05 20.95
N SER A 355 -15.98 -0.17 22.03
CA SER A 355 -15.61 -1.03 23.16
C SER A 355 -15.61 -2.52 22.81
N LEU A 356 -16.46 -2.96 21.87
CA LEU A 356 -16.42 -4.31 21.31
C LEU A 356 -15.20 -4.47 20.40
N VAL A 357 -14.95 -3.50 19.51
CA VAL A 357 -13.78 -3.51 18.62
C VAL A 357 -12.49 -3.60 19.42
N TRP A 358 -12.36 -2.85 20.52
CA TRP A 358 -11.22 -2.95 21.43
C TRP A 358 -11.07 -4.34 22.04
N ARG A 359 -12.12 -4.86 22.71
CA ARG A 359 -12.08 -6.18 23.38
C ARG A 359 -11.88 -7.35 22.41
N LYS A 360 -12.20 -7.17 21.12
CA LYS A 360 -12.13 -8.20 20.08
C LYS A 360 -11.20 -7.80 18.93
N ASN A 361 -10.26 -6.88 19.17
CA ASN A 361 -9.39 -6.31 18.13
C ASN A 361 -8.60 -7.40 17.37
N LYS A 362 -8.06 -8.39 18.09
CA LYS A 362 -7.35 -9.54 17.50
C LYS A 362 -8.22 -10.31 16.51
N ALA A 363 -9.48 -10.56 16.87
CA ALA A 363 -10.40 -11.27 15.99
C ALA A 363 -10.86 -10.42 14.79
N ILE A 364 -11.18 -9.15 15.03
CA ILE A 364 -11.74 -8.24 14.02
C ILE A 364 -10.66 -7.73 13.07
N LEU A 365 -9.59 -7.15 13.61
CA LEU A 365 -8.51 -6.55 12.83
C LEU A 365 -7.44 -7.57 12.46
N GLY A 366 -7.02 -8.45 13.38
CA GLY A 366 -5.89 -9.37 13.15
C GLY A 366 -6.25 -10.72 12.50
N LEU A 367 -7.54 -11.00 12.26
CA LEU A 367 -8.07 -12.32 11.87
C LEU A 367 -7.53 -13.45 12.78
N VAL A 368 -7.46 -13.18 14.08
CA VAL A 368 -6.97 -14.14 15.08
C VAL A 368 -8.15 -14.90 15.68
N GLY A 369 -8.11 -16.22 15.56
CA GLY A 369 -9.01 -17.12 16.28
C GLY A 369 -8.30 -17.80 17.44
N SER A 370 -8.76 -18.99 17.81
CA SER A 370 -8.18 -19.77 18.90
C SER A 370 -7.77 -21.16 18.40
N ARG A 371 -6.68 -21.71 18.91
CA ARG A 371 -6.28 -23.12 18.74
C ARG A 371 -6.33 -23.84 20.08
N CYS A 372 -6.95 -25.02 20.10
CA CYS A 372 -7.01 -25.85 21.29
C CYS A 372 -5.63 -26.41 21.64
N GLN A 373 -5.14 -26.15 22.84
CA GLN A 373 -3.84 -26.64 23.31
C GLN A 373 -3.83 -28.17 23.50
N LYS A 374 -4.99 -28.82 23.68
CA LYS A 374 -5.07 -30.27 23.89
C LYS A 374 -5.07 -31.09 22.60
N CYS A 375 -5.85 -30.67 21.60
CA CYS A 375 -6.02 -31.43 20.35
C CYS A 375 -5.56 -30.70 19.09
N GLY A 376 -5.08 -29.46 19.22
CA GLY A 376 -4.58 -28.66 18.11
C GLY A 376 -5.66 -28.09 17.19
N THR A 377 -6.96 -28.32 17.44
CA THR A 377 -8.04 -27.82 16.57
C THR A 377 -8.10 -26.30 16.56
N PRO A 378 -7.87 -25.64 15.41
CA PRO A 378 -8.04 -24.20 15.26
C PRO A 378 -9.49 -23.86 14.91
N GLN A 379 -9.96 -22.72 15.40
CA GLN A 379 -11.35 -22.29 15.26
C GLN A 379 -11.46 -20.76 15.22
N TYR A 380 -12.36 -20.27 14.37
CA TYR A 380 -12.69 -18.87 14.23
C TYR A 380 -14.22 -18.72 14.15
N PRO A 381 -14.83 -17.71 14.78
CA PRO A 381 -14.24 -16.76 15.72
C PRO A 381 -13.67 -17.44 16.98
N PRO A 382 -12.78 -16.78 17.75
CA PRO A 382 -12.17 -17.40 18.93
C PRO A 382 -13.23 -17.82 19.95
N GLN A 383 -13.14 -19.04 20.47
CA GLN A 383 -14.02 -19.54 21.53
C GLN A 383 -13.22 -20.07 22.72
N ARG A 384 -13.90 -20.19 23.85
CA ARG A 384 -13.36 -20.79 25.09
C ARG A 384 -13.46 -22.33 25.11
N ILE A 385 -14.37 -22.89 24.33
CA ILE A 385 -14.63 -24.34 24.28
C ILE A 385 -14.17 -24.88 22.92
N CYS A 386 -13.49 -26.02 22.94
CA CYS A 386 -13.01 -26.66 21.73
C CYS A 386 -14.19 -27.14 20.87
N ALA A 387 -14.20 -26.71 19.61
CA ALA A 387 -15.23 -27.09 18.64
C ALA A 387 -15.12 -28.55 18.19
N ASN A 388 -14.02 -29.26 18.50
CA ASN A 388 -13.89 -30.69 18.24
C ASN A 388 -14.76 -31.47 19.23
N PRO A 389 -15.81 -32.18 18.77
CA PRO A 389 -16.74 -32.90 19.65
C PRO A 389 -16.07 -33.98 20.49
N ALA A 390 -14.95 -34.55 20.03
CA ALA A 390 -14.20 -35.57 20.76
C ALA A 390 -13.28 -34.97 21.85
N CYS A 391 -13.05 -33.66 21.87
CA CYS A 391 -12.15 -33.01 22.81
C CYS A 391 -12.89 -32.24 23.90
N GLY A 392 -13.78 -31.31 23.53
CA GLY A 392 -14.58 -30.54 24.49
C GLY A 392 -13.78 -29.72 25.52
N ALA A 393 -12.47 -29.53 25.31
CA ALA A 393 -11.62 -28.80 26.26
C ALA A 393 -12.11 -27.36 26.48
N VAL A 394 -12.13 -26.93 27.74
CA VAL A 394 -12.58 -25.60 28.16
C VAL A 394 -11.38 -24.79 28.63
N ASP A 395 -11.29 -23.54 28.21
CA ASP A 395 -10.26 -22.55 28.59
C ASP A 395 -8.81 -23.01 28.35
N ALA A 396 -8.60 -23.99 27.47
CA ALA A 396 -7.30 -24.50 27.03
C ALA A 396 -7.02 -24.06 25.58
N MET A 397 -6.97 -22.74 25.36
CA MET A 397 -6.89 -22.11 24.04
C MET A 397 -5.70 -21.16 23.96
N GLU A 398 -5.06 -21.11 22.79
CA GLU A 398 -4.05 -20.09 22.45
C GLU A 398 -4.46 -19.32 21.19
N ASP A 399 -3.91 -18.13 21.01
CA ASP A 399 -4.16 -17.32 19.81
C ASP A 399 -3.66 -18.05 18.55
N TYR A 400 -4.47 -18.05 17.51
CA TYR A 400 -4.12 -18.64 16.22
C TYR A 400 -4.41 -17.68 15.07
N ILE A 401 -3.37 -17.29 14.34
CA ILE A 401 -3.45 -16.30 13.26
C ILE A 401 -3.95 -17.01 11.99
N PHE A 402 -5.05 -16.51 11.43
CA PHE A 402 -5.58 -16.98 10.14
C PHE A 402 -5.24 -16.06 8.97
N ALA A 403 -4.81 -14.82 9.23
CA ALA A 403 -4.49 -13.81 8.21
C ALA A 403 -3.46 -14.26 7.16
N ASP A 404 -2.53 -15.13 7.53
CA ASP A 404 -1.46 -15.68 6.68
C ASP A 404 -1.80 -17.07 6.10
N LYS A 405 -2.99 -17.61 6.41
CA LYS A 405 -3.41 -18.95 5.96
C LYS A 405 -4.15 -18.88 4.64
N LYS A 406 -4.16 -20.00 3.94
CA LYS A 406 -5.05 -20.20 2.79
C LYS A 406 -6.39 -20.72 3.28
N GLY A 407 -7.39 -20.66 2.41
CA GLY A 407 -8.68 -21.29 2.64
C GLY A 407 -9.26 -21.91 1.37
N LYS A 408 -10.44 -22.51 1.51
CA LYS A 408 -11.24 -23.03 0.41
C LYS A 408 -12.69 -22.56 0.54
N ILE A 409 -13.30 -22.24 -0.60
CA ILE A 409 -14.72 -21.86 -0.64
C ILE A 409 -15.58 -23.08 -0.31
N LEU A 410 -16.41 -23.00 0.74
CA LEU A 410 -17.42 -24.02 1.06
C LEU A 410 -18.75 -23.73 0.36
N SER A 411 -19.14 -22.46 0.34
CA SER A 411 -20.33 -21.98 -0.37
C SER A 411 -20.12 -20.52 -0.75
N TYR A 412 -20.83 -20.07 -1.78
CA TYR A 412 -20.82 -18.66 -2.20
C TYR A 412 -22.18 -18.30 -2.80
N THR A 413 -22.47 -17.00 -2.81
CA THR A 413 -23.62 -16.43 -3.50
C THR A 413 -23.24 -15.10 -4.14
N GLY A 414 -24.00 -14.71 -5.18
CA GLY A 414 -24.01 -13.37 -5.74
C GLY A 414 -25.37 -12.73 -5.48
N ASP A 415 -25.41 -11.78 -4.56
CA ASP A 415 -26.65 -11.15 -4.09
C ASP A 415 -26.88 -9.81 -4.81
N MET A 416 -27.88 -9.76 -5.68
CA MET A 416 -28.30 -8.55 -6.40
C MET A 416 -29.24 -7.66 -5.56
N LEU A 417 -29.72 -8.14 -4.41
CA LEU A 417 -30.63 -7.43 -3.53
C LEU A 417 -29.90 -6.70 -2.40
N ALA A 418 -28.74 -7.21 -1.98
CA ALA A 418 -27.88 -6.56 -1.01
C ALA A 418 -27.40 -5.19 -1.52
N ALA A 419 -27.37 -4.20 -0.62
CA ALA A 419 -26.81 -2.90 -0.95
C ALA A 419 -25.30 -3.02 -1.16
N SER A 420 -24.83 -2.66 -2.35
CA SER A 420 -23.41 -2.71 -2.71
C SER A 420 -23.08 -1.64 -3.73
N TYR A 421 -21.88 -1.09 -3.63
CA TYR A 421 -21.33 -0.21 -4.66
C TYR A 421 -20.82 -0.99 -5.88
N ASP A 422 -20.65 -2.31 -5.74
CA ASP A 422 -20.19 -3.20 -6.81
C ASP A 422 -21.06 -4.46 -6.92
N PRO A 423 -22.32 -4.33 -7.38
CA PRO A 423 -23.24 -5.46 -7.44
C PRO A 423 -22.82 -6.51 -8.50
N PRO A 424 -23.12 -7.81 -8.28
CA PRO A 424 -23.72 -8.37 -7.06
C PRO A 424 -22.76 -8.36 -5.87
N GLU A 425 -23.29 -8.23 -4.65
CA GLU A 425 -22.49 -8.45 -3.45
C GLU A 425 -22.10 -9.93 -3.37
N LEU A 426 -20.79 -10.20 -3.29
CA LEU A 426 -20.26 -11.56 -3.26
C LEU A 426 -19.88 -11.94 -1.83
N TYR A 427 -20.50 -12.99 -1.28
CA TYR A 427 -20.15 -13.52 0.04
C TYR A 427 -20.43 -15.02 0.17
N GLY A 428 -19.82 -15.65 1.16
CA GLY A 428 -19.95 -17.09 1.35
C GLY A 428 -19.10 -17.64 2.49
N TYR A 429 -19.25 -18.92 2.80
CA TYR A 429 -18.45 -19.59 3.81
C TYR A 429 -17.11 -20.03 3.24
N VAL A 430 -16.03 -19.73 3.95
CA VAL A 430 -14.68 -20.20 3.67
C VAL A 430 -14.22 -21.09 4.82
N GLU A 431 -13.64 -22.23 4.48
CA GLU A 431 -12.88 -23.08 5.40
C GLU A 431 -11.41 -22.71 5.33
N MET A 432 -10.82 -22.34 6.47
CA MET A 432 -9.40 -21.99 6.55
C MET A 432 -8.54 -23.24 6.74
N GLU A 433 -7.30 -23.18 6.26
CA GLU A 433 -6.34 -24.27 6.41
C GLU A 433 -6.07 -24.57 7.90
N GLY A 434 -6.16 -25.85 8.24
CA GLY A 434 -6.09 -26.34 9.62
C GLY A 434 -7.43 -26.40 10.34
N GLY A 435 -8.46 -25.66 9.90
CA GLY A 435 -9.78 -25.61 10.52
C GLY A 435 -10.29 -24.19 10.75
N GLY A 436 -11.53 -24.05 11.22
CA GLY A 436 -12.20 -22.75 11.33
C GLY A 436 -12.97 -22.38 10.06
N ARG A 437 -14.19 -21.89 10.25
CA ARG A 437 -15.11 -21.53 9.17
C ARG A 437 -15.74 -20.19 9.48
N PHE A 438 -15.78 -19.32 8.48
CA PHE A 438 -16.40 -18.01 8.63
C PHE A 438 -16.99 -17.54 7.32
N MET A 439 -18.01 -16.69 7.41
CA MET A 439 -18.59 -16.04 6.25
C MET A 439 -17.76 -14.82 5.88
N PHE A 440 -17.18 -14.82 4.69
CA PHE A 440 -16.43 -13.69 4.16
C PHE A 440 -17.15 -13.07 2.97
N ASN A 441 -16.97 -11.76 2.78
CA ASN A 441 -17.16 -11.17 1.46
C ASN A 441 -15.99 -11.58 0.58
N PHE A 442 -16.27 -11.83 -0.69
CA PHE A 442 -15.25 -12.00 -1.71
C PHE A 442 -14.92 -10.64 -2.33
N THR A 443 -13.66 -10.45 -2.71
CA THR A 443 -13.19 -9.25 -3.42
C THR A 443 -12.16 -9.65 -4.47
N ASP A 444 -11.84 -8.72 -5.36
CA ASP A 444 -10.90 -8.95 -6.48
C ASP A 444 -11.30 -10.12 -7.39
N CYS A 445 -12.60 -10.35 -7.55
CA CYS A 445 -13.15 -11.43 -8.36
C CYS A 445 -14.52 -11.07 -8.92
N THR A 446 -14.93 -11.79 -9.95
CA THR A 446 -16.30 -11.82 -10.47
C THR A 446 -17.04 -13.06 -9.94
N LEU A 447 -18.37 -13.11 -10.10
CA LEU A 447 -19.14 -14.29 -9.72
C LEU A 447 -18.67 -15.56 -10.46
N GLN A 448 -18.19 -15.43 -11.69
CA GLN A 448 -17.69 -16.54 -12.52
C GLN A 448 -16.36 -17.12 -12.01
N ASP A 449 -15.59 -16.33 -11.24
CA ASP A 449 -14.34 -16.78 -10.63
C ASP A 449 -14.58 -17.65 -9.38
N LEU A 450 -15.79 -17.64 -8.82
CA LEU A 450 -16.13 -18.36 -7.60
C LEU A 450 -16.58 -19.79 -7.91
N LYS A 451 -15.98 -20.77 -7.22
CA LYS A 451 -16.34 -22.18 -7.28
C LYS A 451 -16.16 -22.83 -5.91
N VAL A 452 -17.03 -23.76 -5.54
CA VAL A 452 -16.85 -24.57 -4.32
C VAL A 452 -15.54 -25.36 -4.43
N GLY A 453 -14.76 -25.36 -3.36
CA GLY A 453 -13.44 -25.97 -3.27
C GLY A 453 -12.30 -25.09 -3.77
N ALA A 454 -12.58 -23.96 -4.47
CA ALA A 454 -11.55 -23.09 -4.99
C ALA A 454 -10.69 -22.50 -3.87
N PRO A 455 -9.36 -22.39 -4.05
CA PRO A 455 -8.47 -21.82 -3.06
C PRO A 455 -8.70 -20.30 -2.93
N VAL A 456 -8.59 -19.80 -1.70
CA VAL A 456 -8.63 -18.37 -1.39
C VAL A 456 -7.46 -17.96 -0.50
N THR A 457 -7.09 -16.69 -0.57
CA THR A 457 -6.28 -16.00 0.45
C THR A 457 -7.11 -14.88 1.07
N PHE A 458 -6.57 -14.23 2.11
CA PHE A 458 -7.26 -13.14 2.80
C PHE A 458 -6.56 -11.80 2.55
N THR A 459 -7.36 -10.74 2.43
CA THR A 459 -6.87 -9.36 2.28
C THR A 459 -7.63 -8.43 3.22
N PHE A 460 -6.93 -7.46 3.79
CA PHE A 460 -7.51 -6.50 4.73
C PHE A 460 -8.15 -5.34 3.95
N ARG A 461 -9.45 -5.11 4.17
CA ARG A 461 -10.27 -4.17 3.37
C ARG A 461 -11.12 -3.28 4.25
N LYS A 462 -11.58 -2.17 3.68
CA LYS A 462 -12.68 -1.38 4.21
C LYS A 462 -13.95 -2.22 4.10
N LYS A 463 -14.49 -2.61 5.24
CA LYS A 463 -15.71 -3.42 5.34
C LYS A 463 -16.96 -2.53 5.18
N TYR A 464 -16.92 -1.32 5.71
CA TYR A 464 -17.97 -0.32 5.56
C TYR A 464 -17.43 1.10 5.85
N TYR A 465 -18.19 2.11 5.45
CA TYR A 465 -18.01 3.50 5.83
C TYR A 465 -19.32 4.05 6.37
N ASP A 466 -19.33 4.49 7.63
CA ASP A 466 -20.44 5.17 8.27
C ASP A 466 -20.28 6.68 8.03
N ALA A 467 -20.98 7.20 7.02
CA ALA A 467 -20.92 8.60 6.64
C ALA A 467 -21.51 9.55 7.69
N GLN A 468 -22.41 9.08 8.57
CA GLN A 468 -23.00 9.93 9.60
C GLN A 468 -22.01 10.25 10.71
N ARG A 469 -21.12 9.30 11.01
CA ARG A 469 -20.15 9.39 12.12
C ARG A 469 -18.70 9.52 11.64
N ASP A 470 -18.49 9.50 10.32
CA ASP A 470 -17.18 9.52 9.67
C ASP A 470 -16.28 8.36 10.15
N ILE A 471 -16.84 7.14 10.15
CA ILE A 471 -16.16 5.93 10.64
C ILE A 471 -15.89 4.96 9.50
N HIS A 472 -14.61 4.68 9.30
CA HIS A 472 -14.13 3.59 8.46
C HIS A 472 -14.00 2.29 9.29
N GLY A 473 -14.84 1.30 8.96
CA GLY A 473 -14.79 -0.05 9.51
C GLY A 473 -13.94 -0.96 8.63
N TYR A 474 -13.06 -1.77 9.23
CA TYR A 474 -12.16 -2.67 8.51
C TYR A 474 -12.34 -4.12 8.92
N PHE A 475 -12.19 -5.02 7.97
CA PHE A 475 -12.20 -6.46 8.18
C PHE A 475 -11.52 -7.18 7.01
N TRP A 476 -11.28 -8.47 7.17
CA TRP A 476 -10.69 -9.30 6.12
C TRP A 476 -11.75 -9.77 5.11
N LYS A 477 -11.38 -9.79 3.83
CA LYS A 477 -12.16 -10.39 2.75
C LYS A 477 -11.38 -11.52 2.11
N ALA A 478 -12.08 -12.45 1.47
CA ALA A 478 -11.47 -13.58 0.76
C ALA A 478 -11.22 -13.22 -0.71
N VAL A 479 -10.04 -13.57 -1.21
CA VAL A 479 -9.64 -13.38 -2.62
C VAL A 479 -9.43 -14.75 -3.26
N PRO A 480 -10.28 -15.14 -4.22
CA PRO A 480 -10.07 -16.35 -5.01
C PRO A 480 -8.72 -16.35 -5.70
N GLN A 481 -7.99 -17.44 -5.56
CA GLN A 481 -6.72 -17.65 -6.25
C GLN A 481 -7.02 -18.34 -7.58
N LYS A 482 -6.46 -17.81 -8.68
CA LYS A 482 -6.46 -18.53 -9.95
C LYS A 482 -5.57 -19.76 -9.77
N GLU A 483 -6.03 -20.93 -10.19
CA GLU A 483 -5.15 -22.10 -10.30
C GLU A 483 -3.98 -21.71 -11.21
N VAL A 484 -2.76 -21.75 -10.67
CA VAL A 484 -1.56 -21.61 -11.48
C VAL A 484 -1.46 -22.92 -12.26
N ALA A 485 -1.80 -22.86 -13.55
CA ALA A 485 -1.66 -23.97 -14.48
C ALA A 485 -0.19 -24.38 -14.63
#